data_AF-A0A136KQ83-F1
#
_entry.id   AF-A0A136KQ83-F1
#
_cell.length_a   1.000
_cell.length_b   1.000
_cell.length_c   1.000
_cell.angle_alpha   90.00
_cell.angle_beta   90.00
_cell.angle_gamma   90.00
#
_symmetry.space_group_name_H-M   'P 1'
#
loop_
_entity.id
_entity.type
_entity.pdbx_description
1 polymer ?
#
loop_
_entity_poly.entity_id
_entity_poly.type
_entity_poly.pdbx_seq_one_letter_code
_entity_poly.pdbx_strand_id
1 'polypeptide(L)'
;MQHTRITVTMLLIAGSILLILIGVFLFTLLRSSRNANELDKNSPVNRTIDGQINNPLTSPKVENVESGPADFRDIAIEEQKTSNPDIFVYNKVPFENQYFRIEGVARIEGNPDFAFTVTLKGQDTPTARSKLTEWLTELGLTSPQIAGLLIEYR
;
A
#
# COMPACT_ATOMS: atom_id res chain seq x y z
N MET A 1 -6.19 27.22 -55.83
CA MET A 1 -5.80 25.80 -55.65
C MET A 1 -4.74 25.57 -54.56
N GLN A 2 -4.38 26.55 -53.70
CA GLN A 2 -3.39 26.34 -52.62
C GLN A 2 -4.02 25.90 -51.27
N HIS A 3 -5.26 26.28 -50.97
CA HIS A 3 -5.90 25.93 -49.70
C HIS A 3 -6.14 24.42 -49.49
N THR A 4 -6.49 23.69 -50.55
CA THR A 4 -6.78 22.25 -50.46
C THR A 4 -5.55 21.42 -50.09
N ARG A 5 -4.34 21.89 -50.41
CA ARG A 5 -3.10 21.17 -50.11
C ARG A 5 -2.71 21.25 -48.63
N ILE A 6 -3.03 22.35 -47.96
CA ILE A 6 -2.70 22.57 -46.54
C ILE A 6 -3.62 21.73 -45.64
N THR A 7 -4.88 21.57 -46.01
CA THR A 7 -5.84 20.77 -45.22
C THR A 7 -5.48 19.28 -45.24
N VAL A 8 -5.00 18.76 -46.37
CA VAL A 8 -4.63 17.34 -46.51
C VAL A 8 -3.36 17.02 -45.72
N THR A 9 -2.35 17.89 -45.71
CA THR A 9 -1.13 17.67 -44.91
C THR A 9 -1.40 17.74 -43.41
N MET A 10 -2.27 18.64 -42.94
CA MET A 10 -2.64 18.67 -41.52
C MET A 10 -3.43 17.43 -41.07
N LEU A 11 -4.28 16.87 -41.93
CA LEU A 11 -5.02 15.64 -41.64
C LEU A 11 -4.09 14.43 -41.49
N LEU A 12 -3.05 14.33 -42.32
CA LEU A 12 -2.06 13.25 -42.26
C LEU A 12 -1.20 13.30 -40.99
N ILE A 13 -0.80 14.50 -40.57
CA ILE A 13 -0.01 14.68 -39.34
C ILE A 13 -0.86 14.34 -38.10
N ALA A 14 -2.11 14.81 -38.04
CA ALA A 14 -3.02 14.50 -36.95
C ALA A 14 -3.32 12.99 -36.85
N GLY A 15 -3.51 12.32 -37.98
CA GLY A 15 -3.71 10.86 -38.03
C GLY A 15 -2.48 10.08 -37.54
N SER A 16 -1.28 10.55 -37.87
CA SER A 16 -0.02 9.90 -37.45
C SER A 16 0.20 10.00 -35.94
N ILE A 17 -0.11 11.15 -35.34
CA ILE A 17 0.00 11.36 -33.89
C ILE A 17 -0.98 10.43 -33.14
N LEU A 18 -2.21 10.28 -33.65
CA LEU A 18 -3.20 9.41 -33.05
C LEU A 18 -2.78 7.93 -33.07
N LEU A 19 -2.16 7.45 -34.16
CA LEU A 19 -1.65 6.08 -34.26
C LEU A 19 -0.50 5.80 -33.29
N ILE A 20 0.39 6.77 -33.07
CA ILE A 20 1.49 6.65 -32.10
C ILE A 20 0.93 6.53 -30.67
N LEU A 21 -0.06 7.36 -30.32
CA LEU A 21 -0.69 7.30 -28.99
C LEU A 21 -1.39 5.97 -28.73
N ILE A 22 -2.10 5.42 -29.72
CA ILE A 22 -2.73 4.10 -29.62
C ILE A 22 -1.67 3.00 -29.46
N GLY A 23 -0.56 3.08 -30.19
CA GLY A 23 0.55 2.13 -30.08
C GLY A 23 1.19 2.12 -28.68
N VAL A 24 1.44 3.31 -28.11
CA VAL A 24 1.99 3.44 -26.75
C VAL A 24 1.00 2.89 -25.71
N PHE A 25 -0.30 3.16 -25.87
CA PHE A 25 -1.35 2.66 -24.98
C PHE A 25 -1.49 1.13 -25.02
N LEU A 26 -1.41 0.50 -26.20
CA LEU A 26 -1.41 -0.96 -26.30
C LEU A 26 -0.14 -1.59 -25.72
N PHE A 27 1.00 -0.93 -25.87
CA PHE A 27 2.27 -1.41 -25.31
C PHE A 27 2.27 -1.42 -23.78
N THR A 28 1.66 -0.43 -23.12
CA THR A 28 1.55 -0.40 -21.65
C THR A 28 0.62 -1.50 -21.12
N LEU A 29 -0.49 -1.78 -21.81
CA LEU A 29 -1.40 -2.88 -21.45
C LEU A 29 -0.72 -4.26 -21.56
N LEU A 30 0.07 -4.49 -22.61
CA LEU A 30 0.82 -5.74 -22.79
C LEU A 30 1.90 -5.94 -21.73
N ARG A 31 2.55 -4.88 -21.26
CA ARG A 31 3.56 -4.98 -20.20
C ARG A 31 2.93 -5.30 -18.83
N SER A 32 1.74 -4.78 -18.55
CA SER A 32 1.03 -5.04 -17.29
C SER A 32 0.67 -6.53 -17.10
N SER A 33 0.36 -7.24 -18.19
CA SER A 33 -0.05 -8.65 -18.12
C SER A 33 1.08 -9.65 -17.85
N ARG A 34 2.37 -9.25 -17.88
CA ARG A 34 3.50 -10.18 -17.72
C ARG A 34 4.02 -10.34 -16.28
N ASN A 35 3.47 -9.62 -15.31
CA ASN A 35 3.98 -9.63 -13.93
C ASN A 35 3.14 -10.45 -12.93
N ALA A 36 2.29 -11.37 -13.39
CA ALA A 36 1.34 -12.10 -12.53
C ALA A 36 1.67 -13.59 -12.27
N ASN A 37 2.89 -14.06 -12.56
CA ASN A 37 3.25 -15.46 -12.30
C ASN A 37 4.67 -15.55 -11.71
N GLU A 38 4.77 -15.54 -10.38
CA GLU A 38 5.68 -16.42 -9.62
C GLU A 38 5.44 -16.20 -8.12
N LEU A 39 4.54 -17.00 -7.53
CA LEU A 39 4.50 -17.20 -6.09
C LEU A 39 3.94 -18.60 -5.79
N ASP A 40 4.80 -19.62 -5.81
CA ASP A 40 4.72 -20.75 -4.87
C ASP A 40 5.97 -21.64 -5.01
N LYS A 41 6.78 -21.67 -3.94
CA LYS A 41 7.51 -22.84 -3.43
C LYS A 41 8.41 -22.37 -2.30
N ASN A 42 7.96 -22.55 -1.05
CA ASN A 42 8.77 -22.95 0.11
C ASN A 42 7.90 -22.95 1.39
N SER A 43 7.12 -24.02 1.59
CA SER A 43 6.61 -24.40 2.92
C SER A 43 7.60 -25.35 3.61
N PRO A 44 8.07 -25.07 4.84
CA PRO A 44 8.85 -26.05 5.58
C PRO A 44 7.94 -27.06 6.31
N VAL A 45 8.00 -28.29 5.80
CA VAL A 45 8.05 -29.59 6.50
C VAL A 45 7.48 -29.66 7.93
N ASN A 46 6.34 -30.34 8.06
CA ASN A 46 5.75 -30.85 9.31
C ASN A 46 6.56 -32.06 9.81
N ARG A 47 7.18 -31.99 10.98
CA ARG A 47 7.80 -33.15 11.66
C ARG A 47 6.81 -33.74 12.67
N THR A 48 6.39 -34.96 12.38
CA THR A 48 5.71 -35.90 13.29
C THR A 48 6.60 -36.20 14.51
N ILE A 49 6.05 -36.08 15.73
CA ILE A 49 6.62 -36.66 16.96
C ILE A 49 5.67 -37.75 17.42
N ASP A 50 6.05 -39.01 17.19
CA ASP A 50 5.50 -40.18 17.86
C ASP A 50 6.23 -40.40 19.19
N GLY A 51 5.50 -40.65 20.28
CA GLY A 51 6.10 -40.98 21.57
C GLY A 51 5.11 -41.04 22.74
N GLN A 52 4.58 -42.24 22.98
CA GLN A 52 3.63 -42.67 24.01
C GLN A 52 3.80 -42.15 25.46
N ILE A 53 2.67 -41.64 26.01
CA ILE A 53 2.02 -41.90 27.32
C ILE A 53 2.71 -42.79 28.38
N ASN A 54 2.73 -42.34 29.66
CA ASN A 54 2.56 -43.16 30.90
C ASN A 54 2.18 -42.30 32.14
N ASN A 55 1.10 -42.70 32.85
CA ASN A 55 0.40 -42.17 34.06
C ASN A 55 1.24 -42.04 35.38
N PRO A 56 0.73 -41.62 36.59
CA PRO A 56 -0.60 -41.14 37.04
C PRO A 56 -0.61 -39.83 37.91
N LEU A 57 -1.85 -39.42 38.23
CA LEU A 57 -2.32 -38.30 39.08
C LEU A 57 -1.61 -38.09 40.44
N THR A 58 -0.91 -36.96 40.58
CA THR A 58 -0.84 -36.21 41.86
C THR A 58 -1.05 -34.75 41.51
N SER A 59 -2.19 -34.17 41.87
CA SER A 59 -2.47 -32.74 41.67
C SER A 59 -1.51 -31.90 42.53
N PRO A 60 -0.63 -31.08 41.94
CA PRO A 60 -0.08 -29.94 42.64
C PRO A 60 -1.01 -28.75 42.32
N LYS A 61 -1.68 -28.28 43.37
CA LYS A 61 -2.14 -26.90 43.60
C LYS A 61 -2.19 -26.01 42.35
N VAL A 62 -3.42 -25.62 41.97
CA VAL A 62 -3.70 -24.55 40.99
C VAL A 62 -2.89 -23.31 41.38
N GLU A 63 -1.77 -23.12 40.69
CA GLU A 63 -1.13 -21.82 40.55
C GLU A 63 -1.70 -21.21 39.28
N ASN A 64 -2.15 -19.98 39.43
CA ASN A 64 -2.92 -19.20 38.48
C ASN A 64 -2.16 -19.13 37.14
N VAL A 65 -2.60 -19.88 36.12
CA VAL A 65 -2.05 -19.75 34.76
C VAL A 65 -2.64 -18.49 34.15
N GLU A 66 -1.90 -17.41 34.32
CA GLU A 66 -2.08 -16.11 33.67
C GLU A 66 -2.25 -16.31 32.17
N SER A 67 -3.24 -15.60 31.62
CA SER A 67 -3.62 -15.56 30.22
C SER A 67 -2.40 -15.50 29.27
N GLY A 68 -2.37 -16.38 28.27
CA GLY A 68 -1.36 -16.36 27.20
C GLY A 68 -1.22 -14.97 26.55
N PRO A 69 -0.05 -14.65 25.98
CA PRO A 69 0.39 -13.27 25.82
C PRO A 69 -0.42 -12.56 24.74
N ALA A 70 -1.20 -11.58 25.15
CA ALA A 70 -1.73 -10.52 24.30
C ALA A 70 -0.61 -9.63 23.68
N ASP A 71 0.66 -9.97 23.90
CA ASP A 71 1.73 -8.97 23.96
C ASP A 71 2.57 -8.88 22.66
N PHE A 72 2.89 -10.00 22.00
CA PHE A 72 3.87 -9.96 20.90
C PHE A 72 3.39 -9.27 19.62
N ARG A 73 2.09 -9.35 19.31
CA ARG A 73 1.53 -8.72 18.10
C ARG A 73 1.35 -7.22 18.28
N ASP A 74 0.94 -6.81 19.48
CA ASP A 74 0.72 -5.41 19.81
C ASP A 74 2.05 -4.66 19.93
N ILE A 75 3.08 -5.29 20.53
CA ILE A 75 4.45 -4.77 20.52
C ILE A 75 4.97 -4.54 19.10
N ALA A 76 4.78 -5.51 18.19
CA ALA A 76 5.26 -5.39 16.81
C ALA A 76 4.58 -4.24 16.03
N ILE A 77 3.29 -3.99 16.31
CA ILE A 77 2.55 -2.88 15.68
C ILE A 77 3.04 -1.53 16.20
N GLU A 78 3.26 -1.39 17.52
CA GLU A 78 3.75 -0.14 18.12
C GLU A 78 5.20 0.16 17.72
N GLU A 79 6.04 -0.86 17.63
CA GLU A 79 7.41 -0.73 17.12
C GLU A 79 7.42 -0.29 15.66
N GLN A 80 6.53 -0.84 14.83
CA GLN A 80 6.42 -0.43 13.43
C GLN A 80 5.95 1.02 13.29
N LYS A 81 4.93 1.46 14.05
CA LYS A 81 4.48 2.86 14.07
C LYS A 81 5.61 3.81 14.43
N THR A 82 6.45 3.43 15.40
CA THR A 82 7.53 4.26 15.92
C THR A 82 8.70 4.34 14.96
N SER A 83 9.17 3.18 14.48
CA SER A 83 10.41 3.08 13.70
C SER A 83 10.18 3.26 12.20
N ASN A 84 9.01 2.88 11.69
CA ASN A 84 8.69 2.82 10.26
C ASN A 84 7.24 3.27 10.00
N PRO A 85 6.90 4.54 10.30
CA PRO A 85 5.53 5.05 10.19
C PRO A 85 4.97 4.99 8.75
N ASP A 86 5.84 5.10 7.75
CA ASP A 86 5.49 4.96 6.34
C ASP A 86 5.06 3.53 5.99
N ILE A 87 5.80 2.50 6.42
CA ILE A 87 5.39 1.09 6.24
C ILE A 87 4.07 0.83 6.95
N PHE A 88 3.90 1.39 8.16
CA PHE A 88 2.66 1.24 8.91
C PHE A 88 1.47 1.84 8.13
N VAL A 89 1.59 3.06 7.60
CA VAL A 89 0.52 3.68 6.79
C VAL A 89 0.32 2.94 5.47
N TYR A 90 1.38 2.43 4.83
CA TYR A 90 1.26 1.62 3.61
C TYR A 90 0.38 0.38 3.82
N ASN A 91 0.43 -0.24 4.99
CA ASN A 91 -0.43 -1.37 5.35
C ASN A 91 -1.89 -0.98 5.66
N LYS A 92 -2.22 0.32 5.67
CA LYS A 92 -3.58 0.84 5.90
C LYS A 92 -4.22 1.41 4.63
N VAL A 93 -3.51 1.47 3.52
CA VAL A 93 -4.00 2.00 2.24
C VAL A 93 -4.17 0.87 1.21
N PRO A 94 -5.08 1.00 0.22
CA PRO A 94 -5.88 2.18 -0.11
C PRO A 94 -6.98 2.48 0.92
N PHE A 95 -7.27 3.76 1.13
CA PHE A 95 -8.37 4.23 1.98
C PHE A 95 -9.11 5.40 1.31
N GLU A 96 -10.43 5.46 1.51
CA GLU A 96 -11.29 6.46 0.89
C GLU A 96 -12.43 6.87 1.82
N ASN A 97 -12.70 8.17 1.89
CA ASN A 97 -13.88 8.72 2.56
C ASN A 97 -14.48 9.88 1.72
N GLN A 98 -15.41 10.65 2.29
CA GLN A 98 -16.05 11.77 1.58
C GLN A 98 -15.11 12.94 1.27
N TYR A 99 -13.96 13.04 1.94
CA TYR A 99 -13.02 14.16 1.85
C TYR A 99 -11.78 13.85 1.01
N PHE A 100 -11.30 12.60 1.00
CA PHE A 100 -10.10 12.22 0.26
C PHE A 100 -10.07 10.75 -0.10
N ARG A 101 -9.18 10.40 -1.03
CA ARG A 101 -8.68 9.04 -1.28
C ARG A 101 -7.17 9.06 -1.11
N ILE A 102 -6.61 8.06 -0.44
CA ILE A 102 -5.17 7.87 -0.28
C ILE A 102 -4.75 6.51 -0.82
N GLU A 103 -3.66 6.52 -1.59
CA GLU A 103 -3.05 5.35 -2.21
C GLU A 103 -1.55 5.36 -1.91
N GLY A 104 -0.95 4.18 -1.71
CA GLY A 104 0.48 4.02 -1.42
C GLY A 104 1.25 3.43 -2.60
N VAL A 105 2.49 3.87 -2.79
CA VAL A 105 3.41 3.31 -3.79
C VAL A 105 4.75 3.04 -3.11
N ALA A 106 5.24 1.81 -3.22
CA ALA A 106 6.59 1.46 -2.81
C ALA A 106 7.59 2.01 -3.84
N ARG A 107 8.57 2.79 -3.38
CA ARG A 107 9.68 3.26 -4.21
C ARG A 107 10.88 2.38 -3.90
N ILE A 108 11.19 1.47 -4.83
CA ILE A 108 12.21 0.42 -4.63
C ILE A 108 13.61 0.83 -5.11
N GLU A 109 13.73 1.94 -5.84
CA GLU A 109 15.00 2.41 -6.38
C GLU A 109 15.68 3.38 -5.40
N GLY A 110 16.98 3.19 -5.16
CA GLY A 110 17.76 4.04 -4.26
C GLY A 110 17.58 3.66 -2.80
N ASN A 111 16.99 4.56 -1.99
CA ASN A 111 16.64 4.29 -0.60
C ASN A 111 15.17 3.86 -0.54
N PRO A 112 14.87 2.57 -0.31
CA PRO A 112 13.50 2.08 -0.37
C PRO A 112 12.61 2.76 0.67
N ASP A 113 11.52 3.36 0.23
CA ASP A 113 10.52 3.97 1.10
C ASP A 113 9.12 3.92 0.48
N PHE A 114 8.14 4.41 1.23
CA PHE A 114 6.74 4.45 0.80
C PHE A 114 6.27 5.89 0.58
N ALA A 115 5.76 6.15 -0.62
CA ALA A 115 5.14 7.41 -1.00
C ALA A 115 3.61 7.26 -1.03
N PHE A 116 2.91 8.35 -0.74
CA PHE A 116 1.46 8.38 -0.69
C PHE A 116 0.91 9.44 -1.64
N THR A 117 -0.04 9.05 -2.49
CA THR A 117 -0.81 9.99 -3.29
C THR A 117 -2.18 10.20 -2.64
N VAL A 118 -2.51 11.44 -2.33
CA VAL A 118 -3.80 11.83 -1.75
C VAL A 118 -4.58 12.65 -2.77
N THR A 119 -5.69 12.09 -3.25
CA THR A 119 -6.66 12.82 -4.08
C THR A 119 -7.67 13.50 -3.16
N LEU A 120 -7.72 14.82 -3.17
CA LEU A 120 -8.68 15.59 -2.36
C LEU A 120 -10.04 15.68 -3.07
N LYS A 121 -11.12 15.56 -2.31
CA LYS A 121 -12.49 15.62 -2.80
C LYS A 121 -13.17 16.91 -2.34
N GLY A 122 -13.98 17.49 -3.21
CA GLY A 122 -14.71 18.74 -2.94
C GLY A 122 -13.89 20.00 -3.22
N GLN A 123 -14.48 21.17 -2.94
CA GLN A 123 -13.83 22.47 -3.21
C GLN A 123 -12.99 23.00 -2.05
N ASP A 124 -13.22 22.51 -0.83
CA ASP A 124 -12.48 22.94 0.37
C ASP A 124 -11.25 22.07 0.62
N THR A 125 -10.16 22.43 -0.04
CA THR A 125 -8.84 21.80 0.14
C THR A 125 -8.32 21.84 1.58
N PRO A 126 -8.38 22.97 2.32
CA PRO A 126 -8.03 23.02 3.74
C PRO A 126 -8.75 21.98 4.59
N THR A 127 -10.07 21.85 4.43
CA THR A 127 -10.87 20.87 5.19
C THR A 127 -10.48 19.43 4.83
N ALA A 128 -10.30 19.12 3.55
CA ALA A 128 -9.89 17.78 3.12
C ALA A 128 -8.51 17.38 3.68
N ARG A 129 -7.56 18.33 3.73
CA ARG A 129 -6.25 18.12 4.37
C ARG A 129 -6.36 17.94 5.88
N SER A 130 -7.19 18.74 6.54
CA SER A 130 -7.44 18.57 7.98
C SER A 130 -7.99 17.17 8.28
N LYS A 131 -8.89 16.67 7.43
CA LYS A 131 -9.48 15.33 7.59
C LYS A 131 -8.49 14.19 7.31
N LEU A 132 -7.50 14.40 6.44
CA LEU A 132 -6.40 13.46 6.29
C LEU A 132 -5.54 13.39 7.57
N THR A 133 -5.17 14.55 8.12
CA THR A 133 -4.37 14.61 9.36
C THR A 133 -5.11 13.97 10.54
N GLU A 134 -6.41 14.21 10.65
CA GLU A 134 -7.28 13.58 11.66
C GLU A 134 -7.26 12.06 11.52
N TRP A 135 -7.46 11.53 10.31
CA TRP A 135 -7.39 10.09 10.06
C TRP A 135 -6.02 9.49 10.40
N LEU A 136 -4.90 10.14 10.03
CA LEU A 136 -3.56 9.68 10.40
C LEU A 136 -3.33 9.70 11.91
N THR A 137 -3.92 10.67 12.62
CA THR A 137 -3.86 10.76 14.08
C THR A 137 -4.69 9.65 14.73
N GLU A 138 -5.86 9.31 14.18
CA GLU A 138 -6.69 8.18 14.62
C GLU A 138 -6.00 6.83 14.44
N LEU A 139 -5.10 6.70 13.45
CA LEU A 139 -4.24 5.53 13.30
C LEU A 139 -3.12 5.46 14.37
N GLY A 140 -2.99 6.50 15.19
CA GLY A 140 -2.02 6.59 16.29
C GLY A 140 -0.70 7.24 15.91
N LEU A 141 -0.61 7.94 14.76
CA LEU A 141 0.61 8.68 14.41
C LEU A 141 0.65 10.03 15.11
N THR A 142 1.84 10.42 15.55
CA THR A 142 2.15 11.74 16.10
C THR A 142 2.41 12.75 14.98
N SER A 143 2.26 14.05 15.27
CA SER A 143 2.52 15.11 14.29
C SER A 143 3.91 15.05 13.63
N PRO A 144 5.01 14.75 14.36
CA PRO A 144 6.32 14.56 13.73
C PRO A 144 6.38 13.39 12.75
N GLN A 145 5.72 12.27 13.07
CA GLN A 145 5.67 11.10 12.18
C GLN A 145 4.86 11.42 10.92
N ILE A 146 3.72 12.09 11.06
CA ILE A 146 2.88 12.55 9.94
C ILE A 146 3.67 13.47 9.02
N ALA A 147 4.43 14.42 9.58
CA ALA A 147 5.26 15.35 8.81
C ALA A 147 6.41 14.67 8.05
N GLY A 148 6.85 13.50 8.52
CA GLY A 148 7.87 12.69 7.86
C GLY A 148 7.35 11.83 6.70
N LEU A 149 6.02 11.69 6.55
CA LEU A 149 5.44 10.93 5.45
C LEU A 149 5.59 11.68 4.12
N LEU A 150 5.95 10.95 3.07
CA LEU A 150 6.00 11.50 1.73
C LEU A 150 4.61 11.52 1.10
N ILE A 151 3.87 12.61 1.31
CA ILE A 151 2.50 12.79 0.82
C ILE A 151 2.48 13.78 -0.36
N GLU A 152 2.00 13.31 -1.51
CA GLU A 152 1.71 14.13 -2.69
C GLU A 152 0.20 14.37 -2.81
N TYR A 153 -0.21 15.64 -2.89
CA TYR A 153 -1.62 16.01 -3.06
C TYR A 153 -1.97 16.19 -4.53
N ARG A 154 -3.12 15.65 -4.94
CA ARG A 154 -3.70 15.78 -6.28
C ARG A 154 -5.14 16.27 -6.23
#